data_AF-A0A3M1L8T1-F1
#
_entry.id   AF-A0A3M1L8T1-F1
#
_cell.length_a   1.000
_cell.length_b   1.000
_cell.length_c   1.000
_cell.angle_alpha   90.00
_cell.angle_beta   90.00
_cell.angle_gamma   90.00
#
_symmetry.space_group_name_H-M   'P 1'
#
loop_
_entity.id
_entity.type
_entity.pdbx_description
1 polymer ?
#
loop_
_entity_poly.entity_id
_entity_poly.type
_entity_poly.pdbx_seq_one_letter_code
_entity_poly.pdbx_strand_id
1 'polypeptide(L)'
;MRAIRFFGWLVWLLLLGVVVTGCRTVQGAESNKVIPINLDELFPGNLQPLPNPRPPAGAQDKPERWIVFYRFDLTKGKEASEPIGAVVYRPDQGNGPSPINPHALDLPGREYLCEHSCSARLEDVVGDKQKELLIEDKFQGQLVRVSIFTWPKDGGPYEPLGHFWGDGGVTVEKDKVTVLRLLHDRSQLAWRYLYYPWKYPQGHSYYRPDQSLVEPYEAEIVPAYGLPDKPWESRYPEKVIIGFYYQVLAGQKGKNRKDPVGDYMSAEVWESLGKCEKPQCGCPWPRSQIKRVLIKQIGLPEEAHELFLPAGGGGEGSYRVQVPVQVVCESGKRRQWGAPMIWTLEKSGRYGFWKIIGVKPASQGE
;
A
#
# COMPACT_ATOMS: atom_id res chain seq x y z
N MET A 1 90.57 -64.56 -17.09
CA MET A 1 89.17 -64.25 -17.47
C MET A 1 88.45 -63.78 -16.24
N ARG A 2 87.65 -62.70 -16.39
CA ARG A 2 86.35 -62.37 -15.74
C ARG A 2 86.06 -62.96 -14.35
N ALA A 3 85.43 -62.29 -13.39
CA ALA A 3 84.85 -60.96 -13.23
C ALA A 3 84.06 -61.00 -11.89
N ILE A 4 83.92 -59.83 -11.22
CA ILE A 4 82.75 -59.37 -10.43
C ILE A 4 82.45 -60.10 -9.10
N ARG A 5 82.79 -59.55 -7.92
CA ARG A 5 82.12 -58.49 -7.09
C ARG A 5 80.66 -58.81 -6.70
N PHE A 6 80.40 -59.17 -5.43
CA PHE A 6 79.96 -58.32 -4.30
C PHE A 6 78.62 -57.57 -4.53
N PHE A 7 77.57 -57.96 -3.79
CA PHE A 7 76.46 -57.06 -3.42
C PHE A 7 75.88 -57.48 -2.06
N GLY A 8 76.03 -56.58 -1.08
CA GLY A 8 75.43 -56.63 0.26
C GLY A 8 74.06 -55.93 0.26
N TRP A 9 73.16 -56.25 1.18
CA TRP A 9 73.03 -55.55 2.45
C TRP A 9 73.13 -54.01 2.29
N LEU A 10 72.04 -53.34 1.89
CA LEU A 10 71.74 -51.93 2.24
C LEU A 10 70.41 -51.51 1.56
N VAL A 11 69.28 -51.60 2.26
CA VAL A 11 67.97 -51.03 1.81
C VAL A 11 67.31 -50.16 2.89
N TRP A 12 68.05 -49.70 3.91
CA TRP A 12 67.46 -48.90 5.01
C TRP A 12 68.10 -47.53 5.26
N LEU A 13 68.76 -46.94 4.26
CA LEU A 13 69.28 -45.56 4.33
C LEU A 13 69.10 -44.84 2.98
N LEU A 14 67.92 -44.29 2.74
CA LEU A 14 67.67 -43.23 1.75
C LEU A 14 66.57 -42.28 2.27
N LEU A 15 66.88 -41.68 3.42
CA LEU A 15 66.49 -40.32 3.80
C LEU A 15 67.75 -39.46 3.63
N LEU A 16 67.59 -38.23 3.14
CA LEU A 16 68.62 -37.22 2.80
C LEU A 16 69.11 -37.21 1.35
N GLY A 17 68.21 -36.81 0.45
CA GLY A 17 68.52 -36.20 -0.85
C GLY A 17 67.79 -34.86 -0.98
N VAL A 18 68.54 -33.78 -0.74
CA VAL A 18 68.23 -32.36 -0.92
C VAL A 18 67.18 -32.05 -2.00
N VAL A 19 65.99 -31.57 -1.60
CA VAL A 19 65.07 -30.80 -2.45
C VAL A 19 65.16 -29.35 -2.00
N VAL A 20 66.17 -28.65 -2.49
CA VAL A 20 66.26 -27.19 -2.46
C VAL A 20 66.67 -26.76 -3.86
N THR A 21 65.68 -26.39 -4.67
CA THR A 21 65.65 -25.17 -5.52
C THR A 21 64.44 -25.28 -6.44
N GLY A 22 63.39 -24.56 -6.07
CA GLY A 22 62.15 -24.47 -6.83
C GLY A 22 61.04 -23.68 -6.12
N CYS A 23 61.35 -22.91 -5.08
CA CYS A 23 60.48 -21.83 -4.63
C CYS A 23 60.43 -20.77 -5.73
N ARG A 24 59.53 -20.93 -6.70
CA ARG A 24 58.93 -19.77 -7.34
C ARG A 24 57.97 -19.19 -6.30
N THR A 25 58.46 -18.20 -5.58
CA THR A 25 57.63 -17.19 -4.93
C THR A 25 56.58 -16.76 -5.94
N VAL A 26 55.32 -17.14 -5.72
CA VAL A 26 54.16 -16.44 -6.25
C VAL A 26 54.15 -15.10 -5.52
N GLN A 27 55.03 -14.21 -5.96
CA GLN A 27 55.00 -12.80 -5.63
C GLN A 27 53.83 -12.19 -6.38
N GLY A 28 52.86 -11.68 -5.62
CA GLY A 28 51.95 -10.65 -6.09
C GLY A 28 50.85 -11.12 -7.05
N ALA A 29 50.00 -12.05 -6.63
CA ALA A 29 48.60 -11.88 -7.00
C ALA A 29 48.04 -10.81 -6.05
N GLU A 30 47.71 -9.64 -6.59
CA GLU A 30 46.91 -8.62 -5.91
C GLU A 30 45.58 -9.24 -5.45
N SER A 31 45.55 -9.84 -4.24
CA SER A 31 44.40 -10.61 -3.74
C SER A 31 43.31 -9.73 -3.12
N ASN A 32 43.18 -8.49 -3.57
CA ASN A 32 42.10 -7.58 -3.15
C ASN A 32 41.12 -7.24 -4.28
N LYS A 33 41.16 -7.99 -5.40
CA LYS A 33 40.10 -7.90 -6.40
C LYS A 33 38.90 -8.69 -5.88
N VAL A 34 38.06 -8.04 -5.07
CA VAL A 34 36.72 -8.52 -4.74
C VAL A 34 36.00 -8.71 -6.08
N ILE A 35 35.84 -9.95 -6.52
CA ILE A 35 34.99 -10.26 -7.67
C ILE A 35 33.56 -10.05 -7.17
N PRO A 36 32.79 -9.08 -7.70
CA PRO A 36 31.41 -8.92 -7.30
C PRO A 36 30.65 -10.17 -7.72
N ILE A 37 30.01 -10.84 -6.77
CA ILE A 37 29.13 -11.97 -7.06
C ILE A 37 27.91 -11.41 -7.79
N ASN A 38 27.68 -11.88 -9.01
CA ASN A 38 26.45 -11.59 -9.72
C ASN A 38 25.36 -12.53 -9.19
N LEU A 39 24.49 -12.05 -8.32
CA LEU A 39 23.42 -12.87 -7.73
C LEU A 39 22.43 -13.37 -8.79
N ASP A 40 22.34 -12.69 -9.94
CA ASP A 40 21.48 -13.10 -11.07
C ASP A 40 21.97 -14.43 -11.70
N GLU A 41 23.26 -14.76 -11.55
CA GLU A 41 23.85 -16.02 -12.04
C GLU A 41 23.61 -17.21 -11.08
N LEU A 42 23.11 -16.95 -9.87
CA LEU A 42 22.76 -17.98 -8.89
C LEU A 42 21.32 -18.47 -9.03
N PHE A 43 20.55 -17.91 -9.98
CA PHE A 43 19.14 -18.27 -10.17
C PHE A 43 18.95 -19.53 -11.03
N PRO A 44 17.94 -20.36 -10.73
CA PRO A 44 17.51 -21.45 -11.61
C PRO A 44 17.09 -20.91 -12.99
N GLY A 45 17.50 -21.58 -14.07
CA GLY A 45 17.31 -21.10 -15.45
C GLY A 45 15.85 -21.00 -15.93
N ASN A 46 14.86 -21.38 -15.11
CA ASN A 46 13.43 -21.22 -15.38
C ASN A 46 12.82 -19.93 -14.80
N LEU A 47 13.60 -19.10 -14.11
CA LEU A 47 13.20 -17.79 -13.59
C LEU A 47 13.98 -16.69 -14.31
N GLN A 48 13.34 -15.54 -14.52
CA GLN A 48 13.98 -14.41 -15.18
C GLN A 48 14.28 -13.30 -14.15
N PRO A 49 15.54 -13.13 -13.72
CA PRO A 49 15.89 -12.05 -12.78
C PRO A 49 15.67 -10.69 -13.44
N LEU A 50 15.18 -9.73 -12.65
CA LEU A 50 15.11 -8.34 -13.07
C LEU A 50 16.47 -7.67 -12.87
N PRO A 51 16.89 -6.75 -13.74
CA PRO A 51 18.13 -6.01 -13.55
C PRO A 51 18.10 -5.32 -12.19
N ASN A 52 18.92 -5.79 -11.27
CA ASN A 52 18.95 -5.23 -9.93
C ASN A 52 19.41 -3.77 -10.03
N PRO A 53 18.72 -2.79 -9.41
CA PRO A 53 19.21 -1.42 -9.40
C PRO A 53 20.57 -1.42 -8.69
N ARG A 54 21.65 -1.26 -9.47
CA ARG A 54 23.01 -1.20 -8.93
C ARG A 54 23.05 -0.08 -7.89
N PRO A 55 23.29 -0.38 -6.61
CA PRO A 55 23.39 0.66 -5.61
C PRO A 55 24.65 1.46 -5.88
N PRO A 56 24.64 2.79 -5.63
CA PRO A 56 25.84 3.60 -5.73
C PRO A 56 26.96 3.01 -4.85
N ALA A 57 28.20 3.14 -5.33
CA ALA A 57 29.39 2.68 -4.62
C ALA A 57 29.43 3.30 -3.21
N GLY A 58 29.69 2.49 -2.18
CA GLY A 58 29.88 2.95 -0.80
C GLY A 58 28.71 2.77 0.20
N ALA A 59 27.52 2.36 -0.22
CA ALA A 59 26.40 2.15 0.73
C ALA A 59 26.37 0.73 1.33
N GLN A 60 27.03 0.50 2.47
CA GLN A 60 27.10 -0.83 3.11
C GLN A 60 25.74 -1.37 3.62
N ASP A 61 24.73 -0.51 3.80
CA ASP A 61 23.48 -0.87 4.51
C ASP A 61 22.20 -0.83 3.65
N LYS A 62 22.30 -1.04 2.33
CA LYS A 62 21.10 -1.09 1.48
C LYS A 62 20.64 -2.53 1.24
N PRO A 63 19.39 -2.90 1.62
CA PRO A 63 18.85 -4.25 1.44
C PRO A 63 18.83 -4.66 -0.04
N GLU A 64 18.73 -3.69 -0.96
CA GLU A 64 18.75 -3.82 -2.41
C GLU A 64 19.99 -4.59 -2.94
N ARG A 65 21.09 -4.66 -2.18
CA ARG A 65 22.29 -5.44 -2.56
C ARG A 65 22.12 -6.94 -2.45
N TRP A 66 21.17 -7.37 -1.64
CA TRP A 66 21.00 -8.77 -1.23
C TRP A 66 19.68 -9.34 -1.74
N ILE A 67 18.84 -8.53 -2.38
CA ILE A 67 17.53 -8.94 -2.85
C ILE A 67 17.58 -9.05 -4.36
N VAL A 68 17.13 -10.17 -4.90
CA VAL A 68 16.93 -10.32 -6.34
C VAL A 68 15.44 -10.47 -6.59
N PHE A 69 14.91 -9.58 -7.41
CA PHE A 69 13.56 -9.69 -7.95
C PHE A 69 13.57 -10.57 -9.19
N TYR A 70 12.57 -11.42 -9.34
CA TYR A 70 12.48 -12.32 -10.49
C TYR A 70 11.05 -12.45 -10.96
N ARG A 71 10.87 -12.55 -12.27
CA ARG A 71 9.57 -12.88 -12.87
C ARG A 71 9.37 -14.38 -12.87
N PHE A 72 8.13 -14.79 -12.62
CA PHE A 72 7.70 -16.17 -12.75
C PHE A 72 6.39 -16.24 -13.54
N ASP A 73 5.98 -17.44 -13.93
CA ASP A 73 4.78 -17.66 -14.76
C ASP A 73 4.81 -16.88 -16.10
N LEU A 74 5.96 -16.96 -16.78
CA LEU A 74 6.22 -16.29 -18.06
C LEU A 74 5.34 -16.90 -19.17
N THR A 75 4.12 -16.38 -19.33
CA THR A 75 3.30 -16.69 -20.50
C THR A 75 3.82 -15.93 -21.71
N LYS A 76 4.22 -16.67 -22.76
CA LYS A 76 4.79 -16.07 -23.99
C LYS A 76 3.88 -14.96 -24.54
N GLY A 77 4.35 -13.71 -24.49
CA GLY A 77 3.75 -12.58 -25.22
C GLY A 77 3.11 -11.47 -24.37
N LYS A 78 3.24 -11.45 -23.04
CA LYS A 78 2.74 -10.35 -22.20
C LYS A 78 3.77 -9.84 -21.19
N GLU A 79 4.69 -8.97 -21.63
CA GLU A 79 5.71 -8.40 -20.73
C GLU A 79 5.18 -7.37 -19.72
N ALA A 80 3.96 -6.85 -19.89
CA ALA A 80 3.51 -5.63 -19.20
C ALA A 80 2.87 -5.85 -17.80
N SER A 81 2.70 -7.09 -17.33
CA SER A 81 2.03 -7.36 -16.05
C SER A 81 2.35 -8.76 -15.50
N GLU A 82 3.60 -9.20 -15.59
CA GLU A 82 3.99 -10.52 -15.09
C GLU A 82 4.24 -10.46 -13.58
N PRO A 83 3.85 -11.49 -12.82
CA PRO A 83 4.05 -11.53 -11.39
C PRO A 83 5.54 -11.59 -11.04
N ILE A 84 5.93 -10.79 -10.05
CA ILE A 84 7.31 -10.67 -9.57
C ILE A 84 7.41 -11.22 -8.15
N GLY A 85 8.36 -12.11 -7.93
CA GLY A 85 8.79 -12.60 -6.62
C GLY A 85 10.13 -12.00 -6.22
N ALA A 86 10.60 -12.31 -5.01
CA ALA A 86 11.91 -11.88 -4.54
C ALA A 86 12.59 -12.96 -3.68
N VAL A 87 13.92 -13.01 -3.76
CA VAL A 87 14.77 -13.82 -2.90
C VAL A 87 15.76 -12.90 -2.21
N VAL A 88 15.94 -13.07 -0.89
CA VAL A 88 17.01 -12.43 -0.13
C VAL A 88 18.16 -13.40 0.04
N TYR A 89 19.34 -13.01 -0.39
CA TYR A 89 20.59 -13.74 -0.21
C TYR A 89 21.28 -13.23 1.05
N ARG A 90 21.64 -14.13 1.96
CA ARG A 90 22.34 -13.74 3.19
C ARG A 90 23.53 -14.66 3.45
N PRO A 91 24.70 -14.12 3.82
CA PRO A 91 25.81 -14.95 4.28
C PRO A 91 25.51 -15.53 5.67
N ASP A 92 25.89 -16.78 5.90
CA ASP A 92 25.87 -17.35 7.24
C ASP A 92 26.77 -16.57 8.21
N GLN A 93 26.36 -16.40 9.46
CA GLN A 93 27.14 -15.65 10.47
C GLN A 93 28.25 -16.50 11.15
N GLY A 94 28.73 -17.55 10.49
CA GLY A 94 29.78 -18.43 11.02
C GLY A 94 31.19 -17.85 10.90
N ASN A 95 32.12 -18.36 11.72
CA ASN A 95 33.55 -18.07 11.57
C ASN A 95 34.14 -18.88 10.40
N GLY A 96 34.15 -18.31 9.19
CA GLY A 96 34.72 -18.93 7.99
C GLY A 96 34.21 -18.29 6.69
N PRO A 97 34.55 -18.84 5.50
CA PRO A 97 33.87 -18.48 4.26
C PRO A 97 32.40 -18.90 4.37
N SER A 98 31.53 -17.92 4.60
CA SER A 98 30.11 -18.16 4.81
C SER A 98 29.41 -18.46 3.48
N PRO A 99 28.71 -19.61 3.34
CA PRO A 99 27.83 -19.81 2.20
C PRO A 99 26.76 -18.73 2.20
N ILE A 100 26.38 -18.26 1.01
CA ILE A 100 25.29 -17.32 0.81
C ILE A 100 24.03 -18.14 0.57
N ASN A 101 23.09 -18.07 1.49
CA ASN A 101 21.85 -18.83 1.43
C ASN A 101 20.72 -17.98 0.83
N PRO A 102 19.95 -18.52 -0.14
CA PRO A 102 18.76 -17.87 -0.66
C PRO A 102 17.58 -18.07 0.29
N HIS A 103 16.85 -16.99 0.54
CA HIS A 103 15.61 -17.00 1.30
C HIS A 103 14.49 -16.39 0.45
N ALA A 104 13.61 -17.23 -0.07
CA ALA A 104 12.44 -16.77 -0.82
C ALA A 104 11.52 -15.95 0.11
N LEU A 105 10.99 -14.84 -0.41
CA LEU A 105 9.98 -14.04 0.27
C LEU A 105 8.60 -14.54 -0.12
N ASP A 106 8.05 -15.43 0.71
CA ASP A 106 6.76 -16.08 0.47
C ASP A 106 5.64 -15.37 1.23
N LEU A 107 4.55 -15.05 0.52
CA LEU A 107 3.31 -14.57 1.11
C LEU A 107 2.36 -15.72 1.45
N PRO A 108 1.49 -15.55 2.47
CA PRO A 108 0.35 -16.42 2.65
C PRO A 108 -0.46 -16.56 1.35
N GLY A 109 -0.87 -17.78 1.01
CA GLY A 109 -1.60 -18.05 -0.24
C GLY A 109 -0.77 -18.03 -1.52
N ARG A 110 0.56 -17.81 -1.45
CA ARG A 110 1.48 -17.75 -2.59
C ARG A 110 1.15 -16.62 -3.59
N GLU A 111 0.73 -15.48 -3.07
CA GLU A 111 0.59 -14.25 -3.87
C GLU A 111 1.96 -13.74 -4.34
N TYR A 112 1.96 -12.96 -5.41
CA TYR A 112 3.16 -12.30 -5.94
C TYR A 112 3.42 -10.98 -5.21
N LEU A 113 4.67 -10.51 -5.24
CA LEU A 113 5.09 -9.31 -4.51
C LEU A 113 4.86 -8.02 -5.31
N CYS A 114 5.01 -8.06 -6.64
CA CYS A 114 4.78 -6.92 -7.52
C CYS A 114 4.28 -7.34 -8.91
N GLU A 115 3.79 -6.36 -9.68
CA GLU A 115 3.52 -6.46 -11.13
C GLU A 115 4.24 -5.39 -11.95
N HIS A 116 4.67 -4.29 -11.33
CA HIS A 116 5.17 -3.11 -12.02
C HIS A 116 6.62 -2.81 -11.62
N SER A 117 6.86 -1.71 -10.90
CA SER A 117 8.19 -1.31 -10.44
C SER A 117 8.41 -1.77 -9.00
N CYS A 118 9.09 -2.91 -8.83
CA CYS A 118 9.51 -3.38 -7.52
C CYS A 118 10.64 -2.52 -6.94
N SER A 119 10.59 -2.29 -5.64
CA SER A 119 11.72 -1.79 -4.86
C SER A 119 11.69 -2.38 -3.45
N ALA A 120 12.82 -2.37 -2.76
CA ALA A 120 12.92 -2.85 -1.39
C ALA A 120 13.50 -1.78 -0.48
N ARG A 121 13.00 -1.67 0.75
CA ARG A 121 13.56 -0.76 1.77
C ARG A 121 13.37 -1.30 3.18
N LEU A 122 14.18 -0.81 4.11
CA LEU A 122 14.10 -1.15 5.53
C LEU A 122 13.55 0.04 6.33
N GLU A 123 12.43 -0.16 7.03
CA GLU A 123 11.79 0.87 7.86
C GLU A 123 11.05 0.25 9.05
N ASP A 124 10.97 0.96 10.18
CA ASP A 124 10.12 0.61 11.33
C ASP A 124 8.69 1.07 11.04
N VAL A 125 7.85 0.14 10.59
CA VAL A 125 6.45 0.37 10.21
C VAL A 125 5.47 -0.40 11.09
N VAL A 126 5.95 -1.39 11.82
CA VAL A 126 5.15 -2.24 12.71
C VAL A 126 5.25 -1.81 14.19
N GLY A 127 6.22 -0.95 14.53
CA GLY A 127 6.27 -0.25 15.81
C GLY A 127 7.16 -0.83 16.88
N ASP A 128 7.79 -1.97 16.60
CA ASP A 128 8.54 -2.75 17.59
C ASP A 128 10.00 -2.30 17.74
N LYS A 129 10.34 -1.12 17.21
CA LYS A 129 11.71 -0.57 17.18
C LYS A 129 12.70 -1.46 16.41
N GLN A 130 12.19 -2.48 15.72
CA GLN A 130 12.89 -3.23 14.70
C GLN A 130 12.53 -2.61 13.34
N LYS A 131 13.42 -2.77 12.36
CA LYS A 131 13.09 -2.43 10.98
C LYS A 131 12.51 -3.66 10.30
N GLU A 132 11.49 -3.46 9.51
CA GLU A 132 10.91 -4.46 8.64
C GLU A 132 11.43 -4.28 7.21
N LEU A 133 11.44 -5.38 6.45
CA LEU A 133 11.68 -5.34 5.01
C LEU A 133 10.37 -5.07 4.30
N LEU A 134 10.32 -3.95 3.59
CA LEU A 134 9.21 -3.58 2.74
C LEU A 134 9.57 -3.89 1.29
N ILE A 135 8.73 -4.67 0.63
CA ILE A 135 8.73 -4.83 -0.82
C ILE A 135 7.60 -3.98 -1.37
N GLU A 136 7.95 -2.97 -2.16
CA GLU A 136 7.04 -1.98 -2.72
C GLU A 136 6.85 -2.19 -4.22
N ASP A 137 5.60 -2.16 -4.66
CA ASP A 137 5.24 -2.16 -6.07
C ASP A 137 4.60 -0.82 -6.45
N LYS A 138 5.24 -0.11 -7.39
CA LYS A 138 4.80 1.20 -7.86
C LYS A 138 4.30 1.16 -9.29
N PHE A 139 3.10 1.67 -9.51
CA PHE A 139 2.54 1.92 -10.83
C PHE A 139 2.50 3.42 -11.09
N GLN A 140 3.14 3.88 -12.16
CA GLN A 140 3.23 5.31 -12.51
C GLN A 140 3.71 6.22 -11.35
N GLY A 141 4.61 5.70 -10.50
CA GLY A 141 5.15 6.41 -9.34
C GLY A 141 4.30 6.33 -8.07
N GLN A 142 3.07 5.83 -8.15
CA GLN A 142 2.19 5.62 -7.00
C GLN A 142 2.42 4.22 -6.41
N LEU A 143 2.58 4.12 -5.10
CA LEU A 143 2.64 2.83 -4.40
C LEU A 143 1.26 2.18 -4.45
N VAL A 144 1.13 1.03 -5.10
CA VAL A 144 -0.15 0.31 -5.28
C VAL A 144 -0.19 -1.00 -4.51
N ARG A 145 0.98 -1.54 -4.13
CA ARG A 145 1.10 -2.74 -3.33
C ARG A 145 2.34 -2.69 -2.45
N VAL A 146 2.23 -3.26 -1.25
CA VAL A 146 3.35 -3.40 -0.33
C VAL A 146 3.23 -4.71 0.45
N SER A 147 4.36 -5.42 0.53
CA SER A 147 4.54 -6.58 1.40
C SER A 147 5.54 -6.23 2.49
N ILE A 148 5.20 -6.54 3.74
CA ILE A 148 6.01 -6.24 4.92
C ILE A 148 6.49 -7.57 5.49
N PHE A 149 7.80 -7.71 5.70
CA PHE A 149 8.42 -8.90 6.28
C PHE A 149 9.27 -8.53 7.49
N THR A 150 9.44 -9.46 8.42
CA THR A 150 10.46 -9.32 9.46
C THR A 150 11.84 -9.19 8.81
N TRP A 151 12.72 -8.39 9.42
CA TRP A 151 14.16 -8.41 9.09
C TRP A 151 14.93 -9.04 10.25
N PRO A 152 15.09 -10.38 10.28
CA PRO A 152 15.69 -11.07 11.41
C PRO A 152 17.18 -10.72 11.51
N LYS A 153 17.65 -10.38 12.71
CA LYS A 153 19.09 -10.08 12.95
C LYS A 153 19.95 -11.35 12.99
N ASP A 154 19.37 -12.45 13.45
CA ASP A 154 20.10 -13.68 13.77
C ASP A 154 20.02 -14.73 12.65
N GLY A 155 19.70 -14.32 11.41
CA GLY A 155 19.62 -15.25 10.28
C GLY A 155 18.34 -16.10 10.22
N GLY A 156 17.34 -15.80 11.06
CA GLY A 156 16.02 -16.47 11.01
C GLY A 156 15.26 -16.25 9.70
N PRO A 157 14.07 -16.88 9.54
CA PRO A 157 13.25 -16.72 8.34
C PRO A 157 12.65 -15.31 8.22
N TYR A 158 12.42 -14.86 6.98
CA TYR A 158 11.66 -13.65 6.69
C TYR A 158 10.17 -13.96 6.79
N GLU A 159 9.57 -13.61 7.92
CA GLU A 159 8.17 -13.90 8.17
C GLU A 159 7.31 -12.75 7.62
N PRO A 160 6.24 -13.05 6.87
CA PRO A 160 5.33 -12.02 6.37
C PRO A 160 4.54 -11.43 7.54
N LEU A 161 4.55 -10.09 7.63
CA LEU A 161 3.84 -9.31 8.64
C LEU A 161 2.60 -8.61 8.07
N GLY A 162 2.51 -8.44 6.76
CA GLY A 162 1.33 -7.89 6.10
C GLY A 162 1.50 -7.80 4.59
N HIS A 163 0.40 -7.89 3.85
CA HIS A 163 0.34 -7.64 2.42
C HIS A 163 -0.88 -6.76 2.11
N PHE A 164 -0.65 -5.68 1.37
CA PHE A 164 -1.68 -4.71 1.05
C PHE A 164 -1.64 -4.35 -0.42
N TRP A 165 -2.83 -4.26 -1.01
CA TRP A 165 -3.03 -3.84 -2.40
C TRP A 165 -4.23 -2.90 -2.51
N GLY A 166 -4.02 -1.80 -3.25
CA GLY A 166 -5.01 -0.79 -3.58
C GLY A 166 -4.67 -0.07 -4.88
N ASP A 167 -5.57 -0.12 -5.84
CA ASP A 167 -5.51 0.57 -7.14
C ASP A 167 -5.63 2.10 -7.01
N GLY A 168 -6.18 2.60 -5.90
CA GLY A 168 -6.14 4.01 -5.52
C GLY A 168 -4.89 4.40 -4.72
N GLY A 169 -4.01 3.44 -4.46
CA GLY A 169 -2.74 3.61 -3.76
C GLY A 169 -2.71 3.06 -2.34
N VAL A 170 -1.49 2.88 -1.83
CA VAL A 170 -1.17 2.47 -0.47
C VAL A 170 -0.24 3.51 0.15
N THR A 171 -0.50 3.87 1.40
CA THR A 171 0.39 4.72 2.20
C THR A 171 0.80 3.94 3.43
N VAL A 172 2.11 3.83 3.65
CA VAL A 172 2.70 3.17 4.81
C VAL A 172 3.34 4.23 5.68
N GLU A 173 2.94 4.25 6.94
CA GLU A 173 3.52 5.07 8.01
C GLU A 173 3.85 4.15 9.20
N LYS A 174 4.55 4.69 10.19
CA LYS A 174 4.78 3.97 11.43
C LYS A 174 3.45 3.58 12.10
N ASP A 175 3.31 2.30 12.42
CA ASP A 175 2.14 1.68 13.06
C ASP A 175 0.84 1.75 12.23
N LYS A 176 0.91 2.12 10.95
CA LYS A 176 -0.30 2.46 10.21
C LYS A 176 -0.15 2.22 8.71
N VAL A 177 -1.09 1.47 8.14
CA VAL A 177 -1.22 1.33 6.68
C VAL A 177 -2.58 1.85 6.25
N THR A 178 -2.59 2.72 5.24
CA THR A 178 -3.81 3.21 4.59
C THR A 178 -3.87 2.66 3.17
N VAL A 179 -4.97 2.01 2.83
CA VAL A 179 -5.22 1.45 1.48
C VAL A 179 -6.40 2.16 0.85
N LEU A 180 -6.23 2.65 -0.37
CA LEU A 180 -7.29 3.21 -1.19
C LEU A 180 -7.67 2.21 -2.29
N ARG A 181 -8.95 1.82 -2.35
CA ARG A 181 -9.52 1.02 -3.43
C ARG A 181 -10.56 1.82 -4.19
N LEU A 182 -10.36 2.05 -5.48
CA LEU A 182 -11.26 2.84 -6.30
C LEU A 182 -12.63 2.14 -6.40
N LEU A 183 -13.70 2.93 -6.22
CA LEU A 183 -15.09 2.44 -6.28
C LEU A 183 -15.67 2.52 -7.69
N HIS A 184 -15.33 3.58 -8.42
CA HIS A 184 -15.77 3.82 -9.79
C HIS A 184 -14.90 4.90 -10.45
N ASP A 185 -14.56 4.72 -11.73
CA ASP A 185 -13.60 5.60 -12.42
C ASP A 185 -14.10 7.05 -12.56
N ARG A 186 -15.40 7.24 -12.79
CA ARG A 186 -15.96 8.59 -13.05
C ARG A 186 -15.96 9.48 -11.84
N SER A 187 -16.41 8.95 -10.70
CA SER A 187 -16.58 9.73 -9.47
C SER A 187 -15.28 9.92 -8.71
N GLN A 188 -14.21 9.21 -9.10
CA GLN A 188 -12.91 9.24 -8.42
C GLN A 188 -13.06 9.08 -6.89
N LEU A 189 -13.99 8.21 -6.49
CA LEU A 189 -14.19 7.84 -5.09
C LEU A 189 -13.41 6.57 -4.81
N ALA A 190 -12.98 6.42 -3.57
CA ALA A 190 -12.28 5.25 -3.10
C ALA A 190 -12.84 4.82 -1.74
N TRP A 191 -12.85 3.52 -1.50
CA TRP A 191 -12.78 3.01 -0.15
C TRP A 191 -11.40 3.28 0.43
N ARG A 192 -11.35 3.97 1.55
CA ARG A 192 -10.17 4.12 2.38
C ARG A 192 -10.26 3.15 3.54
N TYR A 193 -9.36 2.19 3.56
CA TYR A 193 -9.16 1.26 4.66
C TYR A 193 -7.94 1.68 5.48
N LEU A 194 -8.10 1.68 6.79
CA LEU A 194 -7.06 2.04 7.74
C LEU A 194 -6.76 0.82 8.63
N TYR A 195 -5.50 0.39 8.61
CA TYR A 195 -5.01 -0.75 9.37
C TYR A 195 -4.00 -0.30 10.42
N TYR A 196 -4.07 -0.94 11.59
CA TYR A 196 -3.05 -0.88 12.63
C TYR A 196 -2.57 -2.30 12.88
N PRO A 197 -1.28 -2.51 13.16
CA PRO A 197 -0.76 -3.83 13.43
C PRO A 197 -1.35 -4.33 14.76
N TRP A 198 -1.74 -5.60 14.79
CA TRP A 198 -2.22 -6.26 15.98
C TRP A 198 -1.05 -6.62 16.89
N LYS A 199 -1.24 -6.48 18.20
CA LYS A 199 -0.21 -6.78 19.20
C LYS A 199 -0.28 -8.23 19.64
N TYR A 200 0.75 -9.02 19.30
CA TYR A 200 0.92 -10.39 19.80
C TYR A 200 2.07 -10.47 20.81
N PRO A 201 2.12 -11.51 21.65
CA PRO A 201 3.24 -11.73 22.57
C PRO A 201 4.60 -11.84 21.87
N GLN A 202 4.62 -12.32 20.62
CA GLN A 202 5.85 -12.51 19.83
C GLN A 202 6.28 -11.27 19.03
N GLY A 203 5.44 -10.23 18.99
CA GLY A 203 5.64 -9.04 18.16
C GLY A 203 4.32 -8.53 17.58
N HIS A 204 4.34 -7.38 16.91
CA HIS A 204 3.17 -6.88 16.21
C HIS A 204 3.13 -7.41 14.77
N SER A 205 1.93 -7.56 14.22
CA SER A 205 1.71 -8.01 12.83
C SER A 205 0.36 -7.55 12.31
N TYR A 206 0.26 -7.29 11.01
CA TYR A 206 -1.03 -7.10 10.33
C TYR A 206 -1.68 -8.42 9.93
N TYR A 207 -0.99 -9.56 10.06
CA TYR A 207 -1.60 -10.87 9.93
C TYR A 207 -2.06 -11.42 11.28
N ARG A 208 -3.17 -12.14 11.23
CA ARG A 208 -3.66 -13.01 12.30
C ARG A 208 -2.88 -14.33 12.35
N PRO A 209 -3.02 -15.13 13.41
CA PRO A 209 -2.38 -16.44 13.50
C PRO A 209 -2.75 -17.42 12.37
N ASP A 210 -3.93 -17.23 11.76
CA ASP A 210 -4.38 -18.00 10.58
C ASP A 210 -3.86 -17.44 9.25
N GLN A 211 -2.95 -16.47 9.29
CA GLN A 211 -2.37 -15.74 8.16
C GLN A 211 -3.37 -14.89 7.36
N SER A 212 -4.60 -14.68 7.87
CA SER A 212 -5.51 -13.70 7.30
C SER A 212 -5.15 -12.29 7.75
N LEU A 213 -5.36 -11.29 6.87
CA LEU A 213 -5.14 -9.89 7.24
C LEU A 213 -6.12 -9.49 8.36
N VAL A 214 -5.65 -8.69 9.32
CA VAL A 214 -6.54 -8.11 10.35
C VAL A 214 -7.62 -7.27 9.69
N GLU A 215 -8.81 -7.22 10.29
CA GLU A 215 -9.85 -6.30 9.79
C GLU A 215 -9.34 -4.85 9.87
N PRO A 216 -9.71 -4.02 8.88
CA PRO A 216 -9.40 -2.60 8.94
C PRO A 216 -10.06 -1.99 10.18
N TYR A 217 -9.28 -1.24 10.95
CA TYR A 217 -9.78 -0.45 12.09
C TYR A 217 -10.88 0.52 11.65
N GLU A 218 -10.72 1.06 10.45
CA GLU A 218 -11.69 1.96 9.84
C GLU A 218 -11.76 1.75 8.34
N ALA A 219 -12.98 1.86 7.81
CA ALA A 219 -13.28 1.87 6.38
C ALA A 219 -14.25 3.01 6.10
N GLU A 220 -13.98 3.85 5.10
CA GLU A 220 -14.90 4.90 4.68
C GLU A 220 -14.73 5.23 3.19
N ILE A 221 -15.74 5.86 2.60
CA ILE A 221 -15.71 6.35 1.22
C ILE A 221 -15.17 7.78 1.24
N VAL A 222 -14.12 8.01 0.45
CA VAL A 222 -13.45 9.32 0.33
C VAL A 222 -13.24 9.67 -1.15
N PRO A 223 -13.01 10.95 -1.48
CA PRO A 223 -12.45 11.31 -2.78
C PRO A 223 -11.01 10.81 -2.87
N ALA A 224 -10.68 10.01 -3.89
CA ALA A 224 -9.39 9.34 -4.05
C ALA A 224 -8.21 10.33 -4.09
N TYR A 225 -8.42 11.50 -4.70
CA TYR A 225 -7.42 12.56 -4.86
C TYR A 225 -7.60 13.71 -3.87
N GLY A 226 -8.27 13.44 -2.74
CA GLY A 226 -8.64 14.47 -1.78
C GLY A 226 -9.84 15.30 -2.24
N LEU A 227 -10.38 16.05 -1.28
CA LEU A 227 -11.53 16.92 -1.51
C LEU A 227 -11.05 18.22 -2.19
N PRO A 228 -11.68 18.67 -3.29
CA PRO A 228 -11.30 19.94 -3.92
C PRO A 228 -11.61 21.14 -3.02
N ASP A 229 -10.94 22.27 -3.24
CA ASP A 229 -11.10 23.50 -2.44
C ASP A 229 -12.55 24.02 -2.38
N LYS A 230 -13.34 23.71 -3.41
CA LYS A 230 -14.75 24.07 -3.54
C LYS A 230 -15.57 22.84 -3.96
N PRO A 231 -15.92 21.96 -3.01
CA PRO A 231 -16.63 20.71 -3.32
C PRO A 231 -18.00 20.93 -3.95
N TRP A 232 -18.68 22.03 -3.62
CA TRP A 232 -19.95 22.43 -4.21
C TRP A 232 -19.85 22.83 -5.70
N GLU A 233 -18.65 23.10 -6.22
CA GLU A 233 -18.44 23.33 -7.67
C GLU A 233 -18.17 22.01 -8.41
N SER A 234 -18.26 20.86 -7.73
CA SER A 234 -18.10 19.55 -8.36
C SER A 234 -19.23 19.26 -9.35
N ARG A 235 -18.86 18.67 -10.49
CA ARG A 235 -19.82 18.10 -11.46
C ARG A 235 -20.50 16.83 -10.95
N TYR A 236 -19.96 16.24 -9.89
CA TYR A 236 -20.41 15.00 -9.27
C TYR A 236 -21.18 15.31 -7.98
N PRO A 237 -22.50 15.02 -7.92
CA PRO A 237 -23.34 15.36 -6.76
C PRO A 237 -22.90 14.63 -5.47
N GLU A 238 -22.38 13.42 -5.58
CA GLU A 238 -21.83 12.64 -4.47
C GLU A 238 -20.65 13.35 -3.80
N LYS A 239 -19.76 14.00 -4.58
CA LYS A 239 -18.67 14.82 -4.03
C LYS A 239 -19.18 16.08 -3.32
N VAL A 240 -20.29 16.66 -3.80
CA VAL A 240 -20.95 17.79 -3.12
C VAL A 240 -21.42 17.35 -1.73
N ILE A 241 -22.04 16.17 -1.61
CA ILE A 241 -22.51 15.66 -0.31
C ILE A 241 -21.34 15.28 0.61
N ILE A 242 -20.30 14.62 0.09
CA ILE A 242 -19.07 14.35 0.85
C ILE A 242 -18.50 15.68 1.39
N GLY A 243 -18.40 16.69 0.52
CA GLY A 243 -17.95 18.02 0.90
C GLY A 243 -18.80 18.66 2.00
N PHE A 244 -20.13 18.53 1.92
CA PHE A 244 -21.04 18.99 2.96
C PHE A 244 -20.75 18.30 4.29
N TYR A 245 -20.65 16.96 4.33
CA TYR A 245 -20.36 16.23 5.57
C TYR A 245 -19.03 16.65 6.19
N TYR A 246 -17.99 16.87 5.38
CA TYR A 246 -16.66 17.23 5.89
C TYR A 246 -16.56 18.69 6.32
N GLN A 247 -16.99 19.63 5.47
CA GLN A 247 -16.78 21.06 5.70
C GLN A 247 -17.89 21.69 6.55
N VAL A 248 -19.14 21.27 6.38
CA VAL A 248 -20.27 21.79 7.15
C VAL A 248 -20.40 21.01 8.45
N LEU A 249 -20.64 19.70 8.39
CA LEU A 249 -20.98 18.92 9.58
C LEU A 249 -19.81 18.64 10.50
N ALA A 250 -18.69 18.13 9.99
CA ALA A 250 -17.50 17.85 10.80
C ALA A 250 -16.67 19.11 11.10
N GLY A 251 -17.06 20.27 10.57
CA GLY A 251 -16.38 21.53 10.82
C GLY A 251 -14.92 21.54 10.39
N GLN A 252 -14.53 20.70 9.41
CA GLN A 252 -13.20 20.72 8.80
C GLN A 252 -13.09 21.96 7.90
N LYS A 253 -13.00 23.13 8.54
CA LYS A 253 -12.89 24.41 7.86
C LYS A 253 -11.51 24.50 7.22
N GLY A 254 -11.47 24.87 5.94
CA GLY A 254 -10.27 25.49 5.38
C GLY A 254 -9.90 26.70 6.24
N LYS A 255 -8.59 26.91 6.48
CA LYS A 255 -8.08 28.02 7.30
C LYS A 255 -8.83 29.32 6.91
N ASN A 256 -9.48 29.97 7.87
CA ASN A 256 -10.18 31.27 7.77
C ASN A 256 -11.51 31.36 7.00
N ARG A 257 -12.26 30.26 6.77
CA ARG A 257 -13.56 30.35 6.08
C ARG A 257 -14.76 30.57 7.01
N LYS A 258 -15.66 31.49 6.62
CA LYS A 258 -17.05 31.58 7.14
C LYS A 258 -17.78 30.25 6.91
N ASP A 259 -18.86 30.02 7.64
CA ASP A 259 -19.68 28.81 7.53
C ASP A 259 -20.11 28.55 6.07
N PRO A 260 -19.65 27.47 5.40
CA PRO A 260 -19.81 27.29 3.96
C PRO A 260 -21.21 26.79 3.54
N VAL A 261 -22.17 26.72 4.46
CA VAL A 261 -23.53 26.21 4.20
C VAL A 261 -24.18 26.85 2.96
N GLY A 262 -24.07 28.18 2.81
CA GLY A 262 -24.65 28.90 1.66
C GLY A 262 -24.06 28.50 0.31
N ASP A 263 -22.87 27.89 0.30
CA ASP A 263 -22.26 27.36 -0.90
C ASP A 263 -22.90 26.03 -1.33
N TYR A 264 -23.54 25.30 -0.41
CA TYR A 264 -24.16 24.00 -0.67
C TYR A 264 -25.68 24.08 -0.91
N MET A 265 -26.38 25.02 -0.26
CA MET A 265 -27.85 25.11 -0.29
C MET A 265 -28.35 26.53 -0.01
N SER A 266 -29.64 26.77 -0.27
CA SER A 266 -30.29 28.03 0.09
C SER A 266 -30.51 28.14 1.60
N ALA A 267 -30.72 29.37 2.09
CA ALA A 267 -31.04 29.60 3.50
C ALA A 267 -32.36 28.92 3.92
N GLU A 268 -33.36 28.90 3.04
CA GLU A 268 -34.64 28.23 3.30
C GLU A 268 -34.46 26.72 3.50
N VAL A 269 -33.69 26.06 2.62
CA VAL A 269 -33.38 24.63 2.76
C VAL A 269 -32.62 24.40 4.07
N TRP A 270 -31.65 25.26 4.39
CA TRP A 270 -30.89 25.14 5.63
C TRP A 270 -31.74 25.25 6.91
N GLU A 271 -32.67 26.21 6.94
CA GLU A 271 -33.62 26.37 8.04
C GLU A 271 -34.57 25.17 8.15
N SER A 272 -35.05 24.62 7.03
CA SER A 272 -35.93 23.44 7.03
C SER A 272 -35.24 22.19 7.58
N LEU A 273 -33.91 22.08 7.43
CA LEU A 273 -33.09 21.04 8.07
C LEU A 273 -32.82 21.30 9.55
N GLY A 274 -33.37 22.37 10.12
CA GLY A 274 -33.12 22.77 11.50
C GLY A 274 -31.63 22.97 11.78
N LYS A 275 -30.87 23.40 10.77
CA LYS A 275 -29.41 23.62 10.83
C LYS A 275 -28.60 22.40 11.27
N CYS A 276 -29.15 21.20 11.10
CA CYS A 276 -28.60 19.96 11.63
C CYS A 276 -28.35 20.00 13.16
N GLU A 277 -29.18 20.74 13.92
CA GLU A 277 -29.17 20.69 15.38
C GLU A 277 -29.91 19.45 15.93
N LYS A 278 -30.61 18.71 15.06
CA LYS A 278 -31.17 17.39 15.34
C LYS A 278 -30.76 16.41 14.21
N PRO A 279 -31.27 15.16 14.16
CA PRO A 279 -30.75 14.16 13.24
C PRO A 279 -31.22 14.30 11.78
N GLN A 280 -31.69 15.48 11.36
CA GLN A 280 -32.19 15.70 9.99
C GLN A 280 -31.11 15.60 8.91
N CYS A 281 -29.83 15.58 9.29
CA CYS A 281 -28.69 15.45 8.36
C CYS A 281 -27.98 14.09 8.49
N GLY A 282 -28.63 13.13 9.16
CA GLY A 282 -28.14 11.76 9.33
C GLY A 282 -27.39 11.53 10.65
N CYS A 283 -26.66 12.50 11.19
CA CYS A 283 -25.95 12.31 12.46
C CYS A 283 -26.89 12.39 13.69
N PRO A 284 -26.70 11.56 14.73
CA PRO A 284 -27.57 11.56 15.91
C PRO A 284 -27.32 12.73 16.88
N TRP A 285 -26.29 13.55 16.64
CA TRP A 285 -25.89 14.67 17.48
C TRP A 285 -26.02 16.00 16.75
N PRO A 286 -26.19 17.12 17.49
CA PRO A 286 -26.15 18.45 16.90
C PRO A 286 -24.78 18.70 16.26
N ARG A 287 -24.78 19.48 15.18
CA ARG A 287 -23.59 19.88 14.42
C ARG A 287 -22.41 20.31 15.29
N SER A 288 -22.67 21.09 16.34
CA SER A 288 -21.64 21.59 17.27
C SER A 288 -20.86 20.51 18.03
N GLN A 289 -21.40 19.29 18.11
CA GLN A 289 -20.78 18.16 18.81
C GLN A 289 -20.09 17.17 17.86
N ILE A 290 -20.35 17.26 16.55
CA ILE A 290 -19.79 16.35 15.56
C ILE A 290 -18.33 16.74 15.30
N LYS A 291 -17.41 15.83 15.60
CA LYS A 291 -15.97 16.02 15.33
C LYS A 291 -15.55 15.44 14.00
N ARG A 292 -16.20 14.34 13.60
CA ARG A 292 -15.86 13.60 12.40
C ARG A 292 -17.11 12.89 11.86
N VAL A 293 -17.17 12.76 10.55
CA VAL A 293 -18.16 11.94 9.85
C VAL A 293 -17.42 11.02 8.90
N LEU A 294 -17.83 9.76 8.88
CA LEU A 294 -17.31 8.71 8.03
C LEU A 294 -18.43 8.26 7.11
N ILE A 295 -18.18 8.32 5.81
CA ILE A 295 -19.17 7.94 4.82
C ILE A 295 -19.03 6.45 4.58
N LYS A 296 -20.09 5.69 4.84
CA LYS A 296 -20.09 4.23 4.75
C LYS A 296 -20.76 3.74 3.48
N GLN A 297 -21.75 4.48 2.99
CA GLN A 297 -22.39 4.20 1.71
C GLN A 297 -22.76 5.53 1.08
N ILE A 298 -22.62 5.60 -0.25
CA ILE A 298 -23.10 6.72 -1.06
C ILE A 298 -23.59 6.17 -2.38
N GLY A 299 -24.81 6.51 -2.78
CA GLY A 299 -25.34 6.12 -4.08
C GLY A 299 -24.65 6.90 -5.18
N LEU A 300 -24.28 6.19 -6.24
CA LEU A 300 -23.71 6.81 -7.43
C LEU A 300 -24.83 7.17 -8.42
N PRO A 301 -24.80 8.35 -9.06
CA PRO A 301 -25.85 8.77 -10.00
C PRO A 301 -26.00 7.90 -11.24
N GLU A 302 -25.08 6.96 -11.52
CA GLU A 302 -25.20 6.07 -12.68
C GLU A 302 -26.37 5.07 -12.57
N GLU A 303 -26.93 4.93 -11.36
CA GLU A 303 -28.18 4.20 -11.08
C GLU A 303 -29.39 5.15 -10.92
N ALA A 304 -29.16 6.47 -10.85
CA ALA A 304 -30.20 7.46 -10.70
C ALA A 304 -30.49 8.10 -12.07
N HIS A 305 -31.67 7.84 -12.64
CA HIS A 305 -32.13 8.56 -13.81
C HIS A 305 -31.98 10.08 -13.60
N GLU A 306 -31.01 10.73 -14.27
CA GLU A 306 -30.94 12.19 -14.32
C GLU A 306 -32.26 12.67 -14.97
N LEU A 307 -33.19 13.14 -14.14
CA LEU A 307 -34.46 13.63 -14.63
C LEU A 307 -34.23 15.07 -15.11
N PHE A 308 -34.20 15.23 -16.43
CA PHE A 308 -34.25 16.54 -17.05
C PHE A 308 -35.67 17.10 -16.91
N LEU A 309 -35.77 18.26 -16.27
CA LEU A 309 -36.99 19.03 -16.12
C LEU A 309 -36.94 20.19 -17.12
N PRO A 310 -37.71 20.14 -18.23
CA PRO A 310 -37.76 21.25 -19.17
C PRO A 310 -38.34 22.48 -18.47
N ALA A 311 -37.73 23.65 -18.71
CA ALA A 311 -38.30 24.89 -18.22
C ALA A 311 -39.58 25.21 -19.00
N GLY A 312 -40.66 25.54 -18.30
CA GLY A 312 -41.81 26.16 -18.94
C GLY A 312 -41.44 27.57 -19.42
N GLY A 313 -41.66 27.87 -20.71
CA GLY A 313 -41.58 29.25 -21.22
C GLY A 313 -40.18 29.75 -21.63
N GLY A 314 -39.30 28.90 -22.13
CA GLY A 314 -38.02 29.32 -22.74
C GLY A 314 -36.84 29.53 -21.77
N GLY A 315 -36.98 29.09 -20.52
CA GLY A 315 -35.87 29.06 -19.56
C GLY A 315 -34.90 27.89 -19.77
N GLU A 316 -33.78 27.91 -19.04
CA GLU A 316 -32.84 26.79 -19.01
C GLU A 316 -33.41 25.66 -18.12
N GLY A 317 -33.54 24.44 -18.65
CA GLY A 317 -34.05 23.31 -17.88
C GLY A 317 -33.14 22.95 -16.70
N SER A 318 -33.66 22.20 -15.72
CA SER A 318 -32.88 21.74 -14.56
C SER A 318 -32.75 20.23 -14.52
N TYR A 319 -31.71 19.74 -13.84
CA TYR A 319 -31.50 18.32 -13.60
C TYR A 319 -31.63 18.06 -12.11
N ARG A 320 -32.30 16.97 -11.74
CA ARG A 320 -32.40 16.51 -10.35
C ARG A 320 -31.82 15.12 -10.17
N VAL A 321 -31.23 14.91 -9.01
CA VAL A 321 -30.67 13.62 -8.59
C VAL A 321 -30.96 13.38 -7.11
N GLN A 322 -31.17 12.11 -6.76
CA GLN A 322 -31.24 11.65 -5.38
C GLN A 322 -30.02 10.80 -5.08
N VAL A 323 -29.35 11.09 -3.97
CA VAL A 323 -28.15 10.39 -3.53
C VAL A 323 -28.41 9.83 -2.13
N PRO A 324 -28.61 8.50 -1.99
CA PRO A 324 -28.67 7.87 -0.69
C PRO A 324 -27.30 7.90 -0.03
N VAL A 325 -27.24 8.17 1.27
CA VAL A 325 -26.01 8.21 2.05
C VAL A 325 -26.24 7.56 3.40
N GLN A 326 -25.29 6.72 3.80
CA GLN A 326 -25.18 6.19 5.16
C GLN A 326 -23.86 6.63 5.77
N VAL A 327 -23.92 7.15 6.99
CA VAL A 327 -22.74 7.67 7.70
C VAL A 327 -22.57 7.05 9.09
N VAL A 328 -21.35 7.12 9.59
CA VAL A 328 -21.02 6.98 11.01
C VAL A 328 -20.50 8.32 11.49
N CYS A 329 -21.05 8.83 12.58
CA CYS A 329 -20.64 10.11 13.16
C CYS A 329 -19.86 9.88 14.44
N GLU A 330 -18.97 10.81 14.78
CA GLU A 330 -18.16 10.77 15.99
C GLU A 330 -18.33 12.06 16.80
N SER A 331 -18.63 11.89 18.08
CA SER A 331 -18.77 12.96 19.07
C SER A 331 -17.98 12.59 20.33
N GLY A 332 -16.85 13.27 20.53
CA GLY A 332 -15.92 12.93 21.61
C GLY A 332 -15.33 11.52 21.44
N LYS A 333 -15.61 10.62 22.38
CA LYS A 333 -15.21 9.19 22.33
C LYS A 333 -16.33 8.28 21.79
N ARG A 334 -17.50 8.85 21.47
CA ARG A 334 -18.66 8.08 21.01
C ARG A 334 -18.68 8.04 19.49
N ARG A 335 -18.98 6.86 18.96
CA ARG A 335 -19.15 6.59 17.54
C ARG A 335 -20.49 5.91 17.36
N GLN A 336 -21.32 6.42 16.46
CA GLN A 336 -22.67 5.90 16.25
C GLN A 336 -23.06 6.00 14.77
N TRP A 337 -23.77 4.99 14.30
CA TRP A 337 -24.42 5.03 13.00
C TRP A 337 -25.44 6.16 12.92
N GLY A 338 -25.39 6.90 11.82
CA GLY A 338 -26.41 7.85 11.47
C GLY A 338 -27.66 7.18 10.91
N ALA A 339 -28.75 7.94 10.81
CA ALA A 339 -29.89 7.54 10.02
C ALA A 339 -29.51 7.56 8.53
N PRO A 340 -29.97 6.59 7.72
CA PRO A 340 -29.80 6.63 6.28
C PRO A 340 -30.60 7.81 5.71
N MET A 341 -29.96 8.60 4.85
CA MET A 341 -30.54 9.81 4.29
C MET A 341 -30.56 9.74 2.78
N ILE A 342 -31.57 10.36 2.16
CA ILE A 342 -31.63 10.62 0.72
C ILE A 342 -31.49 12.13 0.53
N TRP A 343 -30.37 12.53 -0.07
CA TRP A 343 -30.07 13.91 -0.43
C TRP A 343 -30.60 14.20 -1.83
N THR A 344 -31.39 15.24 -1.99
CA THR A 344 -31.88 15.68 -3.30
C THR A 344 -31.10 16.91 -3.75
N LEU A 345 -30.51 16.83 -4.94
CA LEU A 345 -29.73 17.92 -5.54
C LEU A 345 -30.34 18.34 -6.87
N GLU A 346 -30.20 19.63 -7.17
CA GLU A 346 -30.60 20.23 -8.44
C GLU A 346 -29.44 21.04 -9.05
N LYS A 347 -29.26 20.95 -10.36
CA LYS A 347 -28.38 21.85 -11.14
C LYS A 347 -29.19 22.55 -12.22
N SER A 348 -28.99 23.85 -12.38
CA SER A 348 -29.59 24.64 -13.45
C SER A 348 -28.74 24.50 -14.72
N GLY A 349 -29.36 24.06 -15.81
CA GLY A 349 -28.66 23.84 -17.07
C GLY A 349 -27.62 22.73 -17.03
N ARG A 350 -26.96 22.53 -18.17
CA ARG A 350 -25.96 21.45 -18.34
C ARG A 350 -24.64 21.74 -17.62
N TYR A 351 -24.32 23.02 -17.45
CA TYR A 351 -23.04 23.49 -16.91
C TYR A 351 -23.15 24.08 -15.50
N GLY A 352 -24.35 24.06 -14.90
CA GLY A 352 -24.55 24.51 -13.54
C GLY A 352 -23.92 23.59 -12.49
N PHE A 353 -23.80 24.11 -11.28
CA PHE A 353 -23.34 23.36 -10.12
C PHE A 353 -24.52 22.75 -9.36
N TRP A 354 -24.28 21.59 -8.74
CA TRP A 354 -25.30 20.95 -7.92
C TRP A 354 -25.50 21.71 -6.61
N LYS A 355 -26.76 21.98 -6.27
CA LYS A 355 -27.18 22.53 -4.98
C LYS A 355 -28.10 21.55 -4.29
N ILE A 356 -27.94 21.40 -2.99
CA ILE A 356 -28.85 20.59 -2.17
C ILE A 356 -30.16 21.36 -2.01
N ILE A 357 -31.25 20.72 -2.43
CA ILE A 357 -32.61 21.29 -2.37
C ILE A 357 -33.50 20.58 -1.35
N GLY A 358 -33.05 19.46 -0.79
CA GLY A 358 -33.79 18.76 0.26
C GLY A 358 -33.07 17.52 0.77
N VAL A 359 -33.43 17.09 1.97
CA VAL A 359 -32.95 15.86 2.60
C VAL A 359 -34.12 15.18 3.29
N LYS A 360 -34.24 13.88 3.13
CA LYS A 360 -35.23 13.07 3.85
C LYS A 360 -34.59 11.78 4.36
N PRO A 361 -35.07 11.18 5.45
CA PRO A 361 -34.68 9.82 5.80
C PRO A 361 -34.95 8.88 4.64
N ALA A 362 -34.05 7.94 4.38
CA ALA A 362 -34.41 6.78 3.58
C ALA A 362 -35.46 6.03 4.40
N SER A 363 -36.69 5.93 3.88
CA SER A 363 -37.68 5.02 4.45
C SER A 363 -37.01 3.64 4.51
N GLN A 364 -36.91 3.05 5.69
CA GLN A 364 -36.61 1.63 5.78
C GLN A 364 -37.70 0.96 4.94
N GLY A 365 -37.33 0.37 3.80
CA GLY A 365 -38.28 -0.44 3.06
C GLY A 365 -38.82 -1.48 4.03
N GLU A 366 -40.14 -1.53 4.16
CA GLU A 366 -40.84 -2.67 4.75
C GLU A 366 -40.52 -3.95 3.97
#